data_AF-A0A969FBL4-F1
#
_entry.id   AF-A0A969FBL4-F1
#
_cell.length_a   1.000
_cell.length_b   1.000
_cell.length_c   1.000
_cell.angle_alpha   90.00
_cell.angle_beta   90.00
_cell.angle_gamma   90.00
#
_symmetry.space_group_name_H-M   'P 1'
#
loop_
_entity.id
_entity.type
_entity.pdbx_description
1 polymer ?
#
loop_
_entity_poly.entity_id
_entity_poly.type
_entity_poly.pdbx_seq_one_letter_code
_entity_poly.pdbx_strand_id
1 'polypeptide(L)'
;MIRLSKLTLSKANLNKLTLSKANLSKATLSRNCARLQLSKLTLSKANLSKLTLSKANLSKLTLSKANLSKLTLSKLTLTRTTLLKTILTRLILTHLTRRLLTRRLLLTLIRRSLTSPLSIRQLLKRHLAMPKVA
;
A
#
# COMPACT_ATOMS: atom_id res chain seq x y z
N MET A 1 4.12 9.65 -20.03
CA MET A 1 4.33 8.54 -19.05
C MET A 1 5.29 9.04 -17.99
N ILE A 2 4.92 9.00 -16.70
CA ILE A 2 5.77 9.55 -15.61
C ILE A 2 6.65 8.44 -15.03
N ARG A 3 7.97 8.66 -14.99
CA ARG A 3 8.97 7.70 -14.48
C ARG A 3 9.62 8.25 -13.22
N LEU A 4 9.39 7.56 -12.10
CA LEU A 4 9.96 7.86 -10.77
C LEU A 4 10.65 6.61 -10.16
N SER A 5 10.94 5.61 -10.99
CA SER A 5 11.56 4.34 -10.57
C SER A 5 12.97 4.57 -10.04
N LYS A 6 13.35 3.83 -8.99
CA LYS A 6 14.67 3.90 -8.32
C LYS A 6 15.00 5.24 -7.63
N LEU A 7 14.07 6.19 -7.57
CA LEU A 7 14.29 7.47 -6.87
C LEU A 7 14.07 7.32 -5.36
N THR A 8 14.82 8.11 -4.59
CA THR A 8 14.55 8.34 -3.16
C THR A 8 13.69 9.59 -3.02
N LEU A 9 12.38 9.41 -2.87
CA LEU A 9 11.41 10.51 -2.89
C LEU A 9 11.15 11.11 -1.49
N SER A 10 12.18 11.27 -0.65
CA SER A 10 12.02 11.47 0.80
C SER A 10 11.23 12.72 1.26
N LYS A 11 10.95 13.65 0.35
CA LYS A 11 10.17 14.88 0.59
C LYS A 11 9.14 15.19 -0.51
N ALA A 12 8.84 14.25 -1.41
CA ALA A 12 7.91 14.51 -2.50
C ALA A 12 6.46 14.66 -2.00
N ASN A 13 5.78 15.73 -2.39
CA ASN A 13 4.34 15.88 -2.20
C ASN A 13 3.62 15.43 -3.48
N LEU A 14 2.96 14.27 -3.42
CA LEU A 14 2.18 13.74 -4.54
C LEU A 14 0.68 13.70 -4.22
N ASN A 15 0.24 14.45 -3.22
CA ASN A 15 -1.17 14.52 -2.84
C ASN A 15 -2.04 14.94 -4.01
N LYS A 16 -3.21 14.31 -4.12
CA LYS A 16 -4.26 14.65 -5.11
C LYS A 16 -3.82 14.54 -6.59
N LEU A 17 -2.62 14.06 -6.90
CA LEU A 17 -2.22 13.87 -8.30
C LEU A 17 -2.99 12.70 -8.92
N THR A 18 -3.20 12.79 -10.22
CA THR A 18 -3.69 11.66 -11.04
C THR A 18 -2.57 11.24 -11.97
N LEU A 19 -1.97 10.07 -11.71
CA LEU A 19 -0.88 9.54 -12.53
C LEU A 19 -1.33 8.25 -13.21
N SER A 20 -1.61 8.34 -14.51
CA SER A 20 -1.90 7.18 -15.36
C SER A 20 -0.60 6.61 -15.94
N LYS A 21 -0.45 5.29 -15.90
CA LYS A 21 0.72 4.53 -16.38
C LYS A 21 2.05 4.96 -15.75
N ALA A 22 2.04 5.47 -14.52
CA ALA A 22 3.28 5.85 -13.82
C ALA A 22 4.14 4.63 -13.46
N ASN A 23 5.46 4.77 -13.56
CA ASN A 23 6.41 3.73 -13.12
C ASN A 23 7.17 4.20 -11.88
N LEU A 24 6.87 3.57 -10.75
CA LEU A 24 7.46 3.77 -9.42
C LEU A 24 8.19 2.50 -8.95
N SER A 25 8.44 1.54 -9.85
CA SER A 25 9.04 0.26 -9.51
C SER A 25 10.44 0.44 -8.90
N LYS A 26 10.75 -0.38 -7.89
CA LYS A 26 12.03 -0.35 -7.14
C LYS A 26 12.38 1.01 -6.52
N ALA A 27 11.48 2.00 -6.49
CA ALA A 27 11.75 3.22 -5.74
C ALA A 27 11.81 2.90 -4.23
N THR A 28 12.53 3.71 -3.47
CA THR A 28 12.66 3.52 -2.02
C THR A 28 12.17 4.76 -1.30
N LEU A 29 11.20 4.57 -0.39
CA LEU A 29 10.63 5.63 0.44
C LEU A 29 10.96 5.28 1.90
N SER A 30 12.10 5.80 2.35
CA SER A 30 12.74 5.46 3.63
C SER A 30 12.17 6.25 4.83
N ARG A 31 12.43 5.73 6.04
CA ARG A 31 11.90 6.06 7.38
C ARG A 31 11.75 7.55 7.77
N ASN A 32 12.40 8.49 7.08
CA ASN A 32 12.23 9.94 7.31
C ASN A 32 11.02 10.55 6.57
N CYS A 33 10.28 9.72 5.82
CA CYS A 33 9.09 10.11 5.06
C CYS A 33 7.80 10.25 5.89
N ALA A 34 7.87 10.57 7.19
CA ALA A 34 6.65 10.86 7.97
C ALA A 34 5.81 12.00 7.35
N ARG A 35 6.41 12.77 6.42
CA ARG A 35 5.80 13.87 5.67
C ARG A 35 5.43 13.52 4.22
N LEU A 36 5.64 12.28 3.75
CA LEU A 36 5.27 11.92 2.39
C LEU A 36 3.75 11.78 2.31
N GLN A 37 3.12 12.79 1.75
CA GLN A 37 1.67 12.82 1.59
C GLN A 37 1.33 12.26 0.20
N LEU A 38 0.89 11.00 0.19
CA LEU A 38 0.34 10.32 -0.99
C LEU A 38 -1.19 10.21 -0.90
N SER A 39 -1.79 11.06 -0.07
CA SER A 39 -3.21 11.00 0.19
C SER A 39 -4.00 11.48 -1.03
N LYS A 40 -5.13 10.82 -1.30
CA LYS A 40 -6.00 11.13 -2.44
C LYS A 40 -5.33 11.00 -3.83
N LEU A 41 -4.20 10.30 -3.94
CA LEU A 41 -3.54 10.05 -5.22
C LEU A 41 -4.30 8.97 -6.01
N THR A 42 -4.52 9.21 -7.30
CA THR A 42 -5.13 8.23 -8.22
C THR A 42 -4.08 7.67 -9.17
N LEU A 43 -3.80 6.37 -9.06
CA LEU A 43 -2.87 5.66 -9.95
C LEU A 43 -3.62 4.61 -10.77
N SER A 44 -3.67 4.81 -12.07
CA SER A 44 -4.25 3.86 -13.02
C SER A 44 -3.15 3.19 -13.82
N LYS A 45 -3.15 1.86 -13.94
CA LYS A 45 -2.13 1.06 -14.66
C LYS A 45 -0.68 1.34 -14.21
N ALA A 46 -0.48 1.76 -12.96
CA ALA A 46 0.85 2.10 -12.45
C ALA A 46 1.66 0.85 -12.04
N ASN A 47 2.98 0.93 -12.18
CA ASN A 47 3.90 -0.11 -11.70
C ASN A 47 4.55 0.34 -10.38
N LEU A 48 4.15 -0.31 -9.28
CA LEU A 48 4.66 -0.12 -7.92
C LEU A 48 5.42 -1.36 -7.43
N SER A 49 5.84 -2.24 -8.34
CA SER A 49 6.49 -3.49 -7.98
C SER A 49 7.82 -3.25 -7.26
N LYS A 50 8.10 -4.06 -6.24
CA LYS A 50 9.33 -3.99 -5.42
C LYS A 50 9.57 -2.63 -4.73
N LEU A 51 8.54 -1.77 -4.65
CA LEU A 51 8.63 -0.52 -3.90
C LEU A 51 8.68 -0.82 -2.40
N THR A 52 9.43 -0.01 -1.65
CA THR A 52 9.47 -0.11 -0.18
C THR A 52 8.96 1.18 0.42
N LEU A 53 7.86 1.10 1.19
CA LEU A 53 7.25 2.22 1.91
C LEU A 53 7.32 1.95 3.42
N SER A 54 7.91 2.88 4.17
CA SER A 54 7.83 2.90 5.64
C SER A 54 7.27 4.22 6.14
N LYS A 55 6.33 4.18 7.09
CA LYS A 55 5.72 5.37 7.74
C LYS A 55 5.00 6.37 6.81
N ALA A 56 4.61 5.99 5.60
CA ALA A 56 3.90 6.86 4.65
C ALA A 56 2.38 6.90 4.88
N ASN A 57 1.76 8.03 4.51
CA ASN A 57 0.31 8.21 4.52
C ASN A 57 -0.29 7.94 3.12
N LEU A 58 -0.96 6.80 2.98
CA LEU A 58 -1.66 6.33 1.77
C LEU A 58 -3.19 6.48 1.90
N SER A 59 -3.69 7.32 2.81
CA SER A 59 -5.13 7.50 2.99
C SER A 59 -5.83 8.02 1.73
N LYS A 60 -7.01 7.48 1.44
CA LYS A 60 -7.84 7.86 0.27
C LYS A 60 -7.16 7.61 -1.08
N LEU A 61 -6.11 6.79 -1.13
CA LEU A 61 -5.43 6.40 -2.36
C LEU A 61 -6.37 5.56 -3.24
N THR A 62 -6.38 5.80 -4.55
CA THR A 62 -7.12 4.99 -5.52
C THR A 62 -6.15 4.32 -6.48
N LEU A 63 -6.04 2.99 -6.41
CA LEU A 63 -5.22 2.19 -7.31
C LEU A 63 -6.13 1.36 -8.23
N SER A 64 -6.04 1.60 -9.53
CA SER A 64 -6.78 0.83 -10.54
C SER A 64 -5.81 0.14 -11.51
N LYS A 65 -5.96 -1.17 -11.72
CA LYS A 65 -5.09 -1.95 -12.63
C LYS A 65 -3.58 -1.82 -12.33
N ALA A 66 -3.22 -1.49 -11.09
CA ALA A 66 -1.83 -1.26 -10.70
C ALA A 66 -1.11 -2.57 -10.32
N ASN A 67 0.19 -2.63 -10.58
CA ASN A 67 1.06 -3.74 -10.19
C ASN A 67 1.74 -3.44 -8.85
N LEU A 68 1.35 -4.14 -7.79
CA LEU A 68 1.88 -4.04 -6.42
C LEU A 68 2.73 -5.26 -6.04
N SER A 69 3.23 -6.00 -7.02
CA SER A 69 3.98 -7.23 -6.77
C SER A 69 5.27 -6.99 -5.98
N LYS A 70 5.54 -7.82 -4.96
CA LYS A 70 6.71 -7.69 -4.08
C LYS A 70 6.83 -6.32 -3.37
N LEU A 71 5.73 -5.57 -3.27
CA LEU A 71 5.69 -4.31 -2.53
C LEU A 71 5.88 -4.59 -1.04
N THR A 72 6.72 -3.79 -0.37
CA THR A 72 6.96 -3.90 1.07
C THR A 72 6.40 -2.67 1.77
N LEU A 73 5.44 -2.88 2.66
CA LEU A 73 4.75 -1.82 3.40
C LEU A 73 4.96 -2.00 4.90
N SER A 74 5.45 -0.96 5.59
CA SER A 74 5.56 -0.94 7.05
C SER A 74 5.05 0.35 7.70
N LYS A 75 4.31 0.23 8.81
CA LYS A 75 3.84 1.36 9.63
C LYS A 75 3.07 2.45 8.85
N LEU A 76 2.25 2.07 7.87
CA LEU A 76 1.58 3.02 6.96
C LEU A 76 0.22 3.48 7.47
N THR A 77 -0.37 4.50 6.84
CA THR A 77 -1.81 4.82 7.01
C THR A 77 -2.59 4.47 5.73
N LEU A 78 -3.62 3.60 5.80
CA LEU A 78 -4.37 3.09 4.63
C LEU A 78 -5.89 3.40 4.69
N THR A 79 -6.30 4.40 5.45
CA THR A 79 -7.74 4.69 5.62
C THR A 79 -8.40 5.12 4.31
N ARG A 80 -9.57 4.52 3.99
CA ARG A 80 -10.33 4.80 2.76
C ARG A 80 -9.56 4.55 1.44
N THR A 81 -8.58 3.64 1.45
CA THR A 81 -7.84 3.25 0.24
C THR A 81 -8.66 2.29 -0.61
N THR A 82 -8.64 2.49 -1.93
CA THR A 82 -9.37 1.67 -2.90
C THR A 82 -8.39 0.93 -3.82
N LEU A 83 -8.50 -0.40 -3.87
CA LEU A 83 -7.70 -1.28 -4.73
C LEU A 83 -8.62 -1.99 -5.74
N LEU A 84 -8.64 -1.52 -6.99
CA LEU A 84 -9.47 -2.07 -8.07
C LEU A 84 -8.60 -2.75 -9.12
N LYS A 85 -8.88 -4.03 -9.44
CA LYS A 85 -8.18 -4.77 -10.49
C LYS A 85 -6.63 -4.77 -10.33
N THR A 86 -6.12 -4.61 -9.11
CA THR A 86 -4.68 -4.56 -8.81
C THR A 86 -4.06 -5.95 -8.72
N ILE A 87 -2.79 -6.08 -9.08
CA ILE A 87 -1.96 -7.29 -8.94
C ILE A 87 -1.22 -7.23 -7.61
N LEU A 88 -1.42 -8.20 -6.70
CA LEU A 88 -0.92 -8.19 -5.31
C LEU A 88 0.08 -9.32 -5.00
N THR A 89 0.70 -9.92 -6.02
CA THR A 89 1.54 -11.11 -5.85
C THR A 89 2.75 -10.85 -4.94
N ARG A 90 2.94 -11.69 -3.91
CA ARG A 90 4.04 -11.56 -2.92
C ARG A 90 4.09 -10.19 -2.21
N LEU A 91 2.94 -9.55 -1.99
CA LEU A 91 2.86 -8.34 -1.17
C LEU A 91 3.31 -8.64 0.28
N ILE A 92 4.21 -7.81 0.83
CA ILE A 92 4.70 -7.93 2.20
C ILE A 92 4.13 -6.79 3.04
N LEU A 93 3.32 -7.15 4.04
CA LEU A 93 2.73 -6.24 5.02
C LEU A 93 3.35 -6.50 6.39
N THR A 94 4.08 -5.53 6.93
CA THR A 94 4.68 -5.64 8.27
C THR A 94 4.21 -4.48 9.15
N HIS A 95 4.04 -4.72 10.46
CA HIS A 95 3.74 -3.65 11.42
C HIS A 95 2.51 -2.79 11.05
N LEU A 96 1.42 -3.45 10.61
CA LEU A 96 0.12 -2.80 10.46
C LEU A 96 -0.49 -2.55 11.86
N THR A 97 -0.93 -1.32 12.12
CA THR A 97 -1.72 -0.96 13.31
C THR A 97 -3.22 -1.21 13.07
N ARG A 98 -3.98 -1.36 14.15
CA ARG A 98 -5.40 -1.76 14.14
C ARG A 98 -6.30 -0.87 13.29
N ARG A 99 -6.00 0.44 13.24
CA ARG A 99 -6.70 1.46 12.45
C ARG A 99 -6.61 1.26 10.92
N LEU A 100 -5.67 0.43 10.46
CA LEU A 100 -5.34 0.27 9.04
C LEU A 100 -6.09 -0.88 8.37
N LEU A 101 -6.54 -1.84 9.17
CA LEU A 101 -7.16 -3.07 8.73
C LEU A 101 -8.68 -2.90 8.67
N THR A 102 -9.13 -2.16 7.66
CA THR A 102 -10.57 -2.06 7.39
C THR A 102 -11.10 -3.38 6.84
N ARG A 103 -12.33 -3.75 7.18
CA ARG A 103 -13.02 -4.95 6.66
C ARG A 103 -12.96 -5.04 5.13
N ARG A 104 -13.11 -3.90 4.45
CA ARG A 104 -13.00 -3.80 2.98
C ARG A 104 -11.60 -4.12 2.46
N LEU A 105 -10.55 -3.60 3.10
CA LEU A 105 -9.16 -3.90 2.72
C LEU A 105 -8.85 -5.38 2.97
N LEU A 106 -9.26 -5.92 4.11
CA LEU A 106 -9.08 -7.33 4.48
C LEU A 106 -9.73 -8.26 3.44
N LEU A 107 -11.01 -8.02 3.11
CA LEU A 107 -11.73 -8.81 2.09
C LEU A 107 -11.09 -8.70 0.71
N THR A 108 -10.58 -7.52 0.35
CA THR A 108 -9.90 -7.30 -0.93
C THR A 108 -8.58 -8.07 -0.99
N LEU A 109 -7.82 -8.12 0.11
CA LEU A 109 -6.61 -8.93 0.21
C LEU A 109 -6.93 -10.42 0.13
N ILE A 110 -7.86 -10.92 0.96
CA ILE A 110 -8.26 -12.34 0.98
C ILE A 110 -8.74 -12.81 -0.40
N ARG A 111 -9.59 -12.04 -1.09
CA ARG A 111 -10.12 -12.42 -2.41
C ARG A 111 -9.07 -12.38 -3.54
N ARG A 112 -7.95 -11.67 -3.36
CA ARG A 112 -7.00 -11.37 -4.45
C ARG A 112 -5.58 -11.86 -4.19
N SER A 113 -5.26 -12.32 -3.00
CA SER A 113 -3.93 -12.78 -2.65
C SER A 113 -3.84 -14.31 -2.62
N LEU A 114 -3.12 -14.88 -3.59
CA LEU A 114 -2.32 -16.10 -3.43
C LEU A 114 -1.03 -15.77 -2.64
N THR A 115 -1.13 -15.03 -1.53
CA THR A 115 0.03 -14.82 -0.65
C THR A 115 0.15 -16.05 0.25
N SER A 116 1.40 -16.47 0.50
CA SER A 116 1.71 -17.56 1.43
C SER A 116 0.79 -17.51 2.67
N PRO A 117 0.16 -18.62 3.05
CA PRO A 117 -0.87 -18.67 4.09
C PRO A 117 -0.42 -17.99 5.40
N LEU A 118 0.89 -17.95 5.68
CA LEU A 118 1.52 -17.25 6.80
C LEU A 118 1.16 -15.75 6.89
N SER A 119 1.19 -14.99 5.79
CA SER A 119 0.92 -13.55 5.82
C SER A 119 -0.56 -13.25 6.08
N ILE A 120 -1.47 -14.03 5.50
CA ILE A 120 -2.92 -13.90 5.74
C ILE A 120 -3.27 -14.39 7.13
N ARG A 121 -2.73 -15.54 7.58
CA ARG A 121 -2.91 -16.05 8.95
C ARG A 121 -2.42 -15.05 9.98
N GLN A 122 -1.26 -14.43 9.77
CA GLN A 122 -0.72 -13.46 10.71
C GLN A 122 -1.55 -12.17 10.73
N LEU A 123 -2.12 -11.77 9.58
CA LEU A 123 -3.07 -10.67 9.48
C LEU A 123 -4.39 -10.98 10.21
N LEU A 124 -4.96 -12.16 9.99
CA LEU A 124 -6.19 -12.63 10.62
C LEU A 124 -6.01 -12.84 12.12
N LYS A 125 -4.90 -13.46 12.56
CA LYS A 125 -4.53 -13.59 13.98
C LYS A 125 -4.43 -12.21 14.62
N ARG A 126 -3.77 -11.24 13.98
CA ARG A 126 -3.71 -9.85 14.49
C ARG A 126 -5.05 -9.13 14.46
N HIS A 127 -5.99 -9.52 13.58
CA HIS A 127 -7.33 -8.92 13.55
C HIS A 127 -8.25 -9.53 14.62
N LEU A 128 -8.15 -10.84 14.85
CA LEU A 128 -8.96 -11.61 15.80
C LEU A 128 -8.45 -11.53 17.24
N ALA A 129 -7.13 -11.46 17.46
CA ALA A 129 -6.52 -11.39 18.80
C ALA A 129 -6.56 -9.99 19.45
N MET A 130 -7.36 -9.05 18.92
CA MET A 130 -7.41 -7.68 19.42
C MET A 130 -8.76 -7.40 20.10
N PRO A 131 -8.77 -6.95 21.36
CA PRO A 131 -9.99 -6.84 22.18
C PRO A 131 -10.97 -5.87 21.54
N LYS A 132 -12.21 -6.29 21.23
CA LYS A 132 -13.26 -5.39 20.68
C LYS A 132 -13.29 -4.12 21.55
N VAL A 133 -12.84 -3.00 21.01
CA VAL A 133 -13.02 -1.71 21.70
C VAL A 133 -14.45 -1.32 21.36
N ALA A 134 -15.26 -1.26 22.42
CA ALA A 134 -16.62 -0.73 22.41
C ALA A 134 -16.65 0.69 21.83
#